data_AF-A0A1X7L626-F1
#
_entry.id   AF-A0A1X7L626-F1
#
_cell.length_a   1.000
_cell.length_b   1.000
_cell.length_c   1.000
_cell.angle_alpha   90.00
_cell.angle_beta   90.00
_cell.angle_gamma   90.00
#
_symmetry.space_group_name_H-M   'P 1'
#
loop_
_entity.id
_entity.type
_entity.pdbx_description
1 polymer ?
#
loop_
_entity_poly.entity_id
_entity_poly.type
_entity_poly.pdbx_seq_one_letter_code
_entity_poly.pdbx_strand_id
1 'polypeptide(L)'
;MKNIFTYIIISVSLFMSSCDTAGLSEVPMEQFIGTWSLQGRGMFEGMEIEITKEDELLIGRVSKLNDNKYIQLFSVNNDVWVSEISRRSNYQFRLTEKKIARELFALYGLSSSNEFKVEFIDKDTIGLSEEGKDPKNATIRYVRIK
;
A
#
# COMPACT_ATOMS: atom_id res chain seq x y z
N MET A 1 -23.11 3.29 52.70
CA MET A 1 -21.87 3.84 52.10
C MET A 1 -20.87 2.79 51.61
N LYS A 2 -20.78 1.58 52.20
CA LYS A 2 -19.84 0.53 51.71
C LYS A 2 -20.17 -0.03 50.31
N ASN A 3 -21.45 -0.10 49.93
CA ASN A 3 -21.85 -0.75 48.68
C ASN A 3 -21.61 0.13 47.43
N ILE A 4 -21.54 1.46 47.58
CA ILE A 4 -21.32 2.39 46.45
C ILE A 4 -19.86 2.33 45.96
N PHE A 5 -18.91 2.14 46.88
CA PHE A 5 -17.49 2.03 46.56
C PHE A 5 -17.18 0.76 45.74
N THR A 6 -17.89 -0.34 46.00
CA THR A 6 -17.72 -1.60 45.26
C THR A 6 -18.21 -1.49 43.81
N TYR A 7 -19.30 -0.77 43.55
CA TYR A 7 -19.81 -0.56 42.20
C TYR A 7 -18.90 0.33 41.34
N ILE A 8 -18.20 1.30 41.95
CA ILE A 8 -17.24 2.16 41.24
C ILE A 8 -15.99 1.37 40.79
N ILE A 9 -15.54 0.40 41.58
CA ILE A 9 -14.37 -0.43 41.22
C ILE A 9 -14.70 -1.39 40.07
N ILE A 10 -15.93 -1.90 40.00
CA ILE A 10 -16.40 -2.79 38.93
C ILE A 10 -16.65 -2.01 37.63
N SER A 11 -17.07 -0.74 37.69
CA SER A 11 -17.28 0.06 36.47
C SER A 11 -15.98 0.54 35.82
N VAL A 12 -14.93 0.81 36.60
CA VAL A 12 -13.62 1.26 36.08
C VAL A 12 -12.83 0.13 35.42
N SER A 13 -13.03 -1.13 35.84
CA SER A 13 -12.36 -2.29 35.26
C SER A 13 -12.92 -2.71 33.89
N LEU A 14 -14.12 -2.27 33.52
CA LEU A 14 -14.76 -2.52 32.22
C LEU A 14 -14.31 -1.59 31.09
N PHE A 15 -13.56 -0.52 31.39
CA PHE A 15 -13.07 0.43 30.36
C PHE A 15 -11.70 0.08 29.78
N MET A 16 -10.99 -0.93 30.31
CA MET A 16 -9.64 -1.27 29.85
C MET A 16 -9.59 -2.31 28.72
N SER A 17 -10.73 -2.88 28.31
CA SER A 17 -10.76 -3.98 27.33
C SER A 17 -10.97 -3.55 25.88
N SER A 18 -11.09 -2.25 25.61
CA SER A 18 -11.37 -1.73 24.25
C SER A 18 -10.26 -0.80 23.72
N CYS A 19 -9.02 -1.00 24.16
CA CYS A 19 -7.87 -0.37 23.51
C CYS A 19 -7.49 -1.26 22.32
N ASP A 20 -7.87 -0.84 21.11
CA ASP A 20 -7.55 -1.53 19.86
C ASP A 20 -6.03 -1.49 19.63
N THR A 21 -5.32 -2.53 20.06
CA THR A 21 -3.86 -2.63 19.96
C THR A 21 -3.36 -2.83 18.52
N ALA A 22 -4.27 -2.96 17.53
CA ALA A 22 -3.91 -3.20 16.14
C ALA A 22 -3.07 -2.07 15.51
N GLY A 23 -3.17 -0.84 16.02
CA GLY A 23 -2.34 0.30 15.57
C GLY A 23 -0.97 0.40 16.24
N LEU A 24 -0.68 -0.41 17.26
CA LEU A 24 0.57 -0.36 18.02
C LEU A 24 1.65 -1.30 17.46
N SER A 25 1.26 -2.43 16.88
CA SER A 25 2.22 -3.36 16.27
C SER A 25 2.76 -2.81 14.96
N GLU A 26 4.08 -2.71 14.86
CA GLU A 26 4.77 -2.32 13.64
C GLU A 26 4.61 -3.39 12.55
N VAL A 27 4.05 -3.00 11.41
CA VAL A 27 3.99 -3.84 10.21
C VAL A 27 5.37 -3.81 9.54
N PRO A 28 6.06 -4.95 9.34
CA PRO A 28 7.41 -4.98 8.78
C PRO A 28 7.44 -4.56 7.30
N MET A 29 8.52 -3.90 6.88
CA MET A 29 8.71 -3.49 5.48
C MET A 29 8.77 -4.71 4.53
N GLU A 30 9.31 -5.83 5.02
CA GLU A 30 9.44 -7.09 4.32
C GLU A 30 8.08 -7.66 3.89
N GLN A 31 6.98 -7.23 4.52
CA GLN A 31 5.64 -7.65 4.12
C GLN A 31 5.28 -7.19 2.70
N PHE A 32 5.92 -6.14 2.16
CA PHE A 32 5.73 -5.73 0.78
C PHE A 32 6.38 -6.69 -0.23
N ILE A 33 7.37 -7.50 0.18
CA ILE A 33 8.09 -8.39 -0.73
C ILE A 33 7.16 -9.47 -1.28
N GLY A 34 7.22 -9.71 -2.59
CA GLY A 34 6.43 -10.71 -3.32
C GLY A 34 5.74 -10.13 -4.55
N THR A 35 4.90 -10.95 -5.19
CA THR A 35 4.20 -10.58 -6.43
C THR A 35 2.77 -10.15 -6.16
N TRP A 36 2.36 -9.05 -6.78
CA TRP A 36 1.11 -8.36 -6.52
C TRP A 36 0.36 -8.08 -7.81
N SER A 37 -0.92 -8.43 -7.85
CA SER A 37 -1.85 -8.06 -8.91
C SER A 37 -2.39 -6.65 -8.68
N LEU A 38 -2.37 -5.81 -9.72
CA LEU A 38 -2.95 -4.47 -9.68
C LEU A 38 -4.47 -4.52 -9.89
N GLN A 39 -5.23 -3.94 -8.96
CA GLN A 39 -6.69 -3.91 -9.00
C GLN A 39 -7.27 -2.51 -8.76
N GLY A 40 -8.52 -2.32 -9.18
CA GLY A 40 -9.27 -1.08 -8.97
C GLY A 40 -8.97 0.04 -9.97
N ARG A 41 -8.23 -0.28 -11.04
CA ARG A 41 -7.92 0.64 -12.15
C ARG A 41 -7.95 -0.14 -13.47
N GLY A 42 -9.03 0.01 -14.25
CA GLY A 42 -9.30 -0.84 -15.42
C GLY A 42 -8.17 -0.93 -16.45
N MET A 43 -7.38 0.14 -16.65
CA MET A 43 -6.23 0.10 -17.57
C MET A 43 -5.11 -0.86 -17.13
N PHE A 44 -4.98 -1.11 -15.82
CA PHE A 44 -3.92 -1.91 -15.20
C PHE A 44 -4.36 -3.30 -14.78
N GLU A 45 -5.64 -3.65 -14.95
CA GLU A 45 -6.15 -4.97 -14.58
C GLU A 45 -5.41 -6.07 -15.34
N GLY A 46 -4.98 -7.10 -14.61
CA GLY A 46 -4.17 -8.19 -15.15
C GLY A 46 -2.66 -7.92 -15.18
N MET A 47 -2.21 -6.72 -14.80
CA MET A 47 -0.78 -6.48 -14.54
C MET A 47 -0.37 -7.06 -13.19
N GLU A 48 0.88 -7.52 -13.13
CA GLU A 48 1.51 -8.06 -11.92
C GLU A 48 2.84 -7.36 -11.69
N ILE A 49 3.09 -6.98 -10.44
CA ILE A 49 4.29 -6.28 -9.99
C ILE A 49 4.98 -7.14 -8.94
N GLU A 50 6.24 -7.48 -9.17
CA GLU A 50 7.09 -8.14 -8.19
C GLU A 50 7.86 -7.08 -7.40
N ILE A 51 7.70 -7.07 -6.08
CA ILE A 51 8.43 -6.19 -5.17
C ILE A 51 9.55 -7.00 -4.51
N THR A 52 10.78 -6.55 -4.68
CA THR A 52 11.99 -7.15 -4.10
C THR A 52 12.83 -6.11 -3.38
N LYS A 53 13.72 -6.57 -2.51
CA LYS A 53 14.75 -5.72 -1.91
C LYS A 53 15.92 -5.57 -2.89
N GLU A 54 16.18 -4.33 -3.33
CA GLU A 54 17.35 -3.93 -4.10
C GLU A 54 18.16 -2.96 -3.22
N ASP A 55 19.36 -3.39 -2.78
CA ASP A 55 20.15 -2.72 -1.74
C ASP A 55 19.34 -2.51 -0.45
N GLU A 56 19.11 -1.27 -0.02
CA GLU A 56 18.28 -0.92 1.14
C GLU A 56 16.87 -0.44 0.78
N LEU A 57 16.48 -0.55 -0.50
CA LEU A 57 15.19 -0.09 -1.00
C LEU A 57 14.32 -1.26 -1.44
N LEU A 58 13.00 -1.10 -1.29
CA LEU A 58 12.04 -1.99 -1.93
C LEU A 58 11.64 -1.41 -3.28
N ILE A 59 11.89 -2.16 -4.34
CA ILE A 59 11.62 -1.78 -5.72
C ILE A 59 10.61 -2.77 -6.31
N GLY A 60 9.58 -2.24 -6.96
CA GLY A 60 8.56 -3.03 -7.65
C GLY A 60 8.77 -3.00 -9.15
N ARG A 61 8.93 -4.15 -9.78
CA ARG A 61 9.11 -4.30 -11.22
C ARG A 61 7.94 -5.03 -11.85
N VAL A 62 7.61 -4.68 -13.09
CA VAL A 62 6.56 -5.37 -13.84
C VAL A 62 6.99 -6.82 -14.10
N SER A 63 6.30 -7.78 -13.49
CA SER A 63 6.53 -9.21 -13.77
C SER A 63 5.64 -9.70 -14.91
N LYS A 64 4.47 -9.08 -15.10
CA LYS A 64 3.54 -9.39 -16.17
C LYS A 64 2.75 -8.16 -16.62
N LEU A 65 2.69 -7.95 -17.93
CA LEU A 65 1.83 -6.96 -18.57
C LEU A 65 0.45 -7.54 -18.89
N ASN A 66 -0.54 -6.66 -19.04
CA ASN A 66 -1.86 -7.02 -19.54
C ASN A 66 -1.98 -6.77 -21.06
N ASP A 67 -3.17 -7.02 -21.60
CA ASP A 67 -3.48 -6.86 -23.02
C ASP A 67 -3.83 -5.41 -23.42
N ASN A 68 -3.66 -4.45 -22.51
CA ASN A 68 -3.98 -3.06 -22.82
C ASN A 68 -2.91 -2.47 -23.76
N LYS A 69 -3.35 -2.02 -24.95
CA LYS A 69 -2.46 -1.46 -25.98
C LYS A 69 -1.56 -0.32 -25.49
N TYR A 70 -2.04 0.54 -24.59
CA TYR A 70 -1.25 1.66 -24.08
C TYR A 70 -0.19 1.19 -23.09
N ILE A 71 -0.51 0.20 -22.26
CA ILE A 71 0.46 -0.44 -21.37
C ILE A 71 1.57 -1.09 -22.19
N GLN A 72 1.22 -1.88 -23.20
CA GLN A 72 2.20 -2.55 -24.06
C GLN A 72 3.08 -1.60 -24.88
N LEU A 73 2.60 -0.39 -25.17
CA LEU A 73 3.36 0.61 -25.92
C LEU A 73 4.42 1.32 -25.06
N PHE A 74 4.17 1.47 -23.77
CA PHE A 74 4.94 2.36 -22.89
C PHE A 74 5.56 1.64 -21.68
N SER A 75 5.43 0.33 -21.60
CA SER A 75 5.97 -0.48 -20.53
C SER A 75 6.40 -1.84 -21.06
N VAL A 76 7.51 -2.34 -20.55
CA VAL A 76 8.01 -3.69 -20.80
C VAL A 76 8.11 -4.46 -19.48
N ASN A 77 8.20 -5.79 -19.58
CA ASN A 77 8.52 -6.59 -18.40
C ASN A 77 9.87 -6.14 -17.81
N ASN A 78 10.00 -6.24 -16.49
CA ASN A 78 11.13 -5.79 -15.69
C ASN A 78 11.30 -4.26 -15.56
N ASP A 79 10.41 -3.46 -16.17
CA ASP A 79 10.37 -2.02 -15.93
C ASP A 79 10.07 -1.71 -14.45
N VAL A 80 10.72 -0.68 -13.92
CA VAL A 80 10.43 -0.19 -12.56
C VAL A 80 9.03 0.44 -12.55
N TRP A 81 8.12 -0.17 -11.81
CA TRP A 81 6.78 0.34 -11.55
C TRP A 81 6.74 1.09 -10.22
N VAL A 82 7.16 0.44 -9.12
CA VAL A 82 7.29 1.07 -7.80
C VAL A 82 8.74 1.47 -7.59
N SER A 83 9.01 2.76 -7.46
CA SER A 83 10.36 3.28 -7.32
C SER A 83 10.81 3.50 -5.89
N GLU A 84 9.86 3.60 -4.95
CA GLU A 84 10.15 3.80 -3.54
C GLU A 84 8.97 3.30 -2.70
N ILE A 85 9.29 2.65 -1.59
CA ILE A 85 8.36 2.41 -0.47
C ILE A 85 9.06 2.92 0.79
N SER A 86 8.40 3.78 1.55
CA SER A 86 8.96 4.33 2.78
C SER A 86 7.93 4.38 3.91
N ARG A 87 8.40 4.12 5.13
CA ARG A 87 7.57 4.11 6.34
C ARG A 87 7.21 5.55 6.75
N ARG A 88 5.92 5.78 7.05
CA ARG A 88 5.42 7.01 7.69
C ARG A 88 5.06 6.80 9.16
N SER A 89 4.52 5.64 9.50
CA SER A 89 4.22 5.22 10.87
C SER A 89 4.35 3.70 11.02
N ASN A 90 4.00 3.15 12.19
CA ASN A 90 4.04 1.71 12.43
C ASN A 90 3.22 0.90 11.42
N TYR A 91 2.17 1.48 10.83
CA TYR A 91 1.26 0.82 9.90
C TYR A 91 1.00 1.60 8.60
N GLN A 92 1.45 2.86 8.50
CA GLN A 92 1.32 3.69 7.30
C GLN A 92 2.62 3.81 6.54
N PHE A 93 2.51 3.77 5.23
CA PHE A 93 3.61 3.85 4.28
C PHE A 93 3.29 4.86 3.17
N ARG A 94 4.35 5.29 2.49
CA ARG A 94 4.28 6.01 1.22
C ARG A 94 4.81 5.08 0.14
N LEU A 95 4.11 5.00 -0.98
CA LEU A 95 4.51 4.24 -2.16
C LEU A 95 4.53 5.16 -3.38
N THR A 96 5.63 5.14 -4.12
CA THR A 96 5.78 5.95 -5.33
C THR A 96 5.73 5.06 -6.56
N GLU A 97 4.70 5.25 -7.39
CA GLU A 97 4.59 4.60 -8.70
C GLU A 97 5.13 5.51 -9.80
N LYS A 98 5.84 4.95 -10.78
CA LYS A 98 6.14 5.66 -12.02
C LYS A 98 4.91 5.67 -12.92
N LYS A 99 4.67 6.79 -13.60
CA LYS A 99 3.60 6.87 -14.60
C LYS A 99 3.96 6.04 -15.83
N ILE A 100 2.95 5.46 -16.47
CA ILE A 100 3.09 5.00 -17.86
C ILE A 100 3.55 6.19 -18.71
N ALA A 101 4.42 5.96 -19.69
CA ALA A 101 4.97 7.02 -20.55
C ALA A 101 5.72 8.13 -19.77
N ARG A 102 6.32 7.80 -18.61
CA ARG A 102 7.08 8.75 -17.77
C ARG A 102 8.07 9.61 -18.54
N GLU A 103 8.69 9.06 -19.57
CA GLU A 103 9.66 9.76 -20.42
C GLU A 103 9.00 10.91 -21.18
N LEU A 104 7.78 10.70 -21.68
CA LEU A 104 7.00 11.74 -22.33
C LEU A 104 6.66 12.86 -21.33
N PHE A 105 6.17 12.52 -20.14
CA PHE A 105 5.89 13.53 -19.11
C PHE A 105 7.14 14.34 -18.75
N ALA A 106 8.29 13.67 -18.59
CA ALA A 106 9.56 14.30 -18.25
C ALA A 106 10.04 15.29 -19.33
N LEU A 107 9.85 14.97 -20.62
CA LEU A 107 10.21 15.87 -21.74
C LEU A 107 9.47 17.22 -21.68
N TYR A 108 8.25 17.23 -21.13
CA TYR A 108 7.44 18.45 -20.97
C TYR A 108 7.54 19.06 -19.56
N GLY A 109 8.48 18.60 -18.72
CA GLY A 109 8.64 19.07 -17.34
C GLY A 109 7.47 18.73 -16.43
N LEU A 110 6.65 17.74 -16.79
CA LEU A 110 5.52 17.27 -15.99
C LEU A 110 5.97 16.18 -15.01
N SER A 111 5.23 16.05 -13.90
CA SER A 111 5.48 14.97 -12.95
C SER A 111 5.33 13.60 -13.63
N SER A 112 6.35 12.76 -13.47
CA SER A 112 6.48 11.44 -14.08
C SER A 112 6.20 10.28 -13.09
N SER A 113 5.75 10.62 -11.88
CA SER A 113 5.40 9.68 -10.81
C SER A 113 4.11 10.07 -10.11
N ASN A 114 3.49 9.12 -9.41
CA ASN A 114 2.38 9.30 -8.50
C ASN A 114 2.79 8.80 -7.12
N GLU A 115 2.46 9.56 -6.08
CA GLU A 115 2.66 9.15 -4.69
C GLU A 115 1.34 8.73 -4.07
N PHE A 116 1.36 7.63 -3.32
CA PHE A 116 0.20 7.09 -2.63
C PHE A 116 0.49 6.95 -1.13
N LYS A 117 -0.52 7.24 -0.31
CA LYS A 117 -0.61 6.76 1.06
C LYS A 117 -1.03 5.29 1.02
N VAL A 118 -0.35 4.46 1.81
CA VAL A 118 -0.50 3.01 1.76
C VAL A 118 -0.65 2.42 3.15
N GLU A 119 -1.59 1.49 3.29
CA GLU A 119 -1.75 0.63 4.47
C GLU A 119 -2.07 -0.80 4.00
N PHE A 120 -1.63 -1.79 4.79
CA PHE A 120 -2.08 -3.16 4.61
C PHE A 120 -3.51 -3.29 5.16
N ILE A 121 -4.43 -3.74 4.31
CA ILE A 121 -5.79 -4.12 4.71
C ILE A 121 -5.72 -5.46 5.45
N ASP A 122 -4.88 -6.36 4.93
CA ASP A 122 -4.48 -7.63 5.52
C ASP A 122 -3.09 -8.03 4.97
N LYS A 123 -2.60 -9.24 5.27
CA LYS A 123 -1.27 -9.72 4.84
C LYS A 123 -1.09 -9.87 3.33
N ASP A 124 -2.19 -10.02 2.60
CA ASP A 124 -2.26 -10.32 1.17
C ASP A 124 -2.91 -9.17 0.37
N THR A 125 -3.28 -8.07 1.03
CA THR A 125 -3.94 -6.92 0.39
C THR A 125 -3.38 -5.60 0.89
N ILE A 126 -2.89 -4.79 -0.04
CA ILE A 126 -2.44 -3.41 0.21
C ILE A 126 -3.47 -2.46 -0.39
N GLY A 127 -3.93 -1.49 0.40
CA GLY A 127 -4.76 -0.38 -0.07
C GLY A 127 -3.92 0.83 -0.44
N LEU A 128 -4.22 1.48 -1.56
CA LEU A 128 -3.53 2.68 -2.04
C LEU A 128 -4.52 3.83 -2.17
N SER A 129 -4.24 4.96 -1.55
CA SER A 129 -5.06 6.16 -1.69
C SER A 129 -4.21 7.41 -1.94
N GLU A 130 -4.82 8.41 -2.57
CA GLU A 130 -4.25 9.76 -2.60
C GLU A 130 -4.17 10.36 -1.18
N GLU A 131 -3.42 11.43 -1.01
CA GLU A 131 -3.36 12.15 0.26
C GLU A 131 -4.76 12.60 0.72
N GLY A 132 -4.99 12.52 2.04
CA GLY A 132 -6.25 12.88 2.68
C GLY A 132 -7.35 11.81 2.61
N LYS A 133 -7.14 10.69 1.91
CA LYS A 133 -8.07 9.54 1.88
C LYS A 133 -7.55 8.40 2.76
N ASP A 134 -8.46 7.49 3.14
CA ASP A 134 -8.15 6.31 3.94
C ASP A 134 -7.81 5.11 3.04
N PRO A 135 -6.56 4.58 3.09
CA PRO A 135 -6.17 3.44 2.28
C PRO A 135 -6.93 2.16 2.60
N LYS A 136 -7.45 1.98 3.83
CA LYS A 136 -8.20 0.76 4.21
C LYS A 136 -9.50 0.59 3.41
N ASN A 137 -10.07 1.70 2.98
CA ASN A 137 -11.29 1.75 2.19
C ASN A 137 -11.03 2.06 0.70
N ALA A 138 -9.77 2.01 0.27
CA ALA A 138 -9.40 2.36 -1.10
C ALA A 138 -9.95 1.36 -2.12
N THR A 139 -10.35 1.90 -3.28
CA THR A 139 -10.69 1.12 -4.47
C THR A 139 -9.45 0.56 -5.14
N ILE A 140 -8.34 1.31 -5.14
CA ILE A 140 -7.07 0.90 -5.74
C ILE A 140 -6.33 -0.01 -4.76
N ARG A 141 -5.98 -1.22 -5.22
CA ARG A 141 -5.41 -2.25 -4.36
C ARG A 141 -4.31 -3.02 -5.09
N TYR A 142 -3.35 -3.49 -4.31
CA TYR A 142 -2.42 -4.53 -4.72
C TYR A 142 -2.82 -5.80 -3.96
N VAL A 143 -3.10 -6.88 -4.69
CA VAL A 143 -3.52 -8.17 -4.11
C VAL A 143 -2.45 -9.21 -4.38
N ARG A 144 -1.95 -9.87 -3.34
CA ARG A 144 -0.86 -10.82 -3.43
C ARG A 144 -1.26 -12.03 -4.29
N ILE A 145 -0.34 -12.42 -5.17
CA ILE A 145 -0.45 -13.64 -5.97
C ILE A 145 0.27 -14.75 -5.23
N LYS A 146 -0.41 -15.90 -5.08
CA LYS A 146 0.13 -17.09 -4.41
C LYS A 146 0.92 -17.97 -5.36
#